data_AF-A0A3E0G5I8-F1
#
_entry.id   AF-A0A3E0G5I8-F1
#
_cell.length_a   1.000
_cell.length_b   1.000
_cell.length_c   1.000
_cell.angle_alpha   90.00
_cell.angle_beta   90.00
_cell.angle_gamma   90.00
#
_symmetry.space_group_name_H-M   'P 1'
#
loop_
_entity.id
_entity.type
_entity.pdbx_description
1 polymer ?
#
loop_
_entity_poly.entity_id
_entity_poly.type
_entity_poly.pdbx_seq_one_letter_code
_entity_poly.pdbx_strand_id
1 'polypeptide(L)'
;MGIQVRRRAAARWQGPVATGVGHIRTASKAVDSDYSLRSREGEGAPLNTNPEELIGAGLAGCFAMSVANQLEQAGHSDVEVDANAVVRLEETDAGFRITEIALSISGGAPGLGDDEFARIADQAKRTCPVSLALAGTTITLTQVKAVR
;
A
#
# COMPACT_ATOMS: atom_id res chain seq x y z
N MET A 1 -18.49 -12.85 16.55
CA MET A 1 -17.52 -13.86 16.08
C MET A 1 -16.30 -13.09 15.58
N GLY A 2 -15.16 -13.16 16.27
CA GLY A 2 -13.99 -12.35 15.91
C GLY A 2 -13.21 -12.99 14.77
N ILE A 3 -12.96 -12.25 13.69
CA ILE A 3 -12.09 -12.72 12.61
C ILE A 3 -10.65 -12.68 13.12
N GLN A 4 -9.99 -13.84 13.17
CA GLN A 4 -8.55 -13.95 13.41
C GLN A 4 -7.89 -14.59 12.19
N VAL A 5 -6.98 -13.84 11.55
CA VAL A 5 -6.27 -14.29 10.34
C VAL A 5 -4.77 -14.26 10.61
N ARG A 6 -4.07 -15.32 10.22
CA ARG A 6 -2.60 -15.38 10.18
C ARG A 6 -2.15 -15.56 8.75
N ARG A 7 -1.34 -14.64 8.23
CA ARG A 7 -0.68 -14.74 6.92
C ARG A 7 0.82 -14.89 7.11
N ARG A 8 1.49 -15.52 6.15
CA ARG A 8 2.94 -15.78 6.20
C ARG A 8 3.60 -15.32 4.91
N ALA A 9 4.75 -14.69 5.06
CA ALA A 9 5.73 -14.44 4.02
C ALA A 9 7.11 -14.82 4.57
N ALA A 10 8.07 -15.06 3.69
CA ALA A 10 9.44 -15.40 4.05
C ALA A 10 10.41 -14.73 3.08
N ALA A 11 11.57 -14.34 3.58
CA ALA A 11 12.67 -13.85 2.76
C ALA A 11 13.97 -14.57 3.16
N ARG A 12 14.86 -14.76 2.19
CA ARG A 12 16.25 -15.21 2.38
C ARG A 12 17.19 -14.16 1.81
N TRP A 13 18.41 -14.11 2.33
CA TRP A 13 19.48 -13.24 1.84
C TRP A 13 20.80 -14.02 1.78
N GLN A 14 21.62 -13.76 0.77
CA GLN A 14 22.94 -14.37 0.63
C GLN A 14 23.98 -13.35 0.16
N GLY A 15 25.11 -13.29 0.89
CA GLY A 15 26.28 -12.47 0.54
C GLY A 15 26.30 -11.06 1.16
N PRO A 16 27.37 -10.28 0.91
CA PRO A 16 27.50 -8.89 1.38
C PRO A 16 26.42 -7.98 0.81
N VAL A 17 25.94 -6.96 1.55
CA VAL A 17 24.79 -6.13 1.13
C VAL A 17 24.95 -5.50 -0.26
N ALA A 18 26.15 -5.02 -0.60
CA ALA A 18 26.42 -4.34 -1.88
C ALA A 18 26.34 -5.27 -3.11
N THR A 19 26.57 -6.58 -2.95
CA THR A 19 26.63 -7.56 -4.04
C THR A 19 25.70 -8.75 -3.85
N GLY A 20 25.01 -8.79 -2.72
CA GLY A 20 24.16 -9.88 -2.30
C GLY A 20 22.82 -9.87 -3.00
N VAL A 21 22.18 -11.03 -2.94
CA VAL A 21 20.86 -11.25 -3.51
C VAL A 21 19.97 -11.83 -2.43
N GLY A 22 18.77 -11.28 -2.36
CA GLY A 22 17.69 -11.80 -1.56
C GLY A 22 16.61 -12.42 -2.45
N HIS A 23 15.79 -13.25 -1.82
CA HIS A 23 14.62 -13.85 -2.47
C HIS A 23 13.46 -13.84 -1.47
N ILE A 24 12.29 -13.32 -1.89
CA ILE A 24 11.11 -13.12 -1.07
C ILE A 24 9.90 -13.86 -1.66
N ARG A 25 9.11 -14.47 -0.78
CA ARG A 25 7.93 -15.23 -1.17
C ARG A 25 6.78 -15.10 -0.17
N THR A 26 5.56 -15.18 -0.67
CA THR A 26 4.33 -15.23 0.12
C THR A 26 3.74 -16.64 0.14
N ALA A 27 3.04 -17.02 1.21
CA ALA A 27 2.43 -18.36 1.30
C ALA A 27 1.34 -18.60 0.24
N SER A 28 0.70 -17.53 -0.27
CA SER A 28 -0.24 -17.58 -1.39
C SER A 28 0.45 -17.76 -2.75
N LYS A 29 1.77 -17.62 -2.81
CA LYS A 29 2.58 -17.59 -4.04
C LYS A 29 2.28 -16.40 -4.96
N ALA A 30 1.58 -15.37 -4.45
CA ALA A 30 1.31 -14.15 -5.23
C ALA A 30 2.59 -13.31 -5.44
N VAL A 31 3.57 -13.46 -4.55
CA VAL A 31 4.91 -12.91 -4.66
C VAL A 31 5.89 -14.06 -4.51
N ASP A 32 6.81 -14.18 -5.47
CA ASP A 32 7.92 -15.12 -5.53
C ASP A 32 9.00 -14.47 -6.42
N SER A 33 9.90 -13.68 -5.83
CA SER A 33 10.77 -12.76 -6.56
C SER A 33 12.10 -12.51 -5.86
N ASP A 34 13.13 -12.19 -6.63
CA ASP A 34 14.41 -11.75 -6.11
C ASP A 34 14.35 -10.26 -5.71
N TYR A 35 15.20 -9.86 -4.76
CA TYR A 35 15.40 -8.46 -4.37
C TYR A 35 16.87 -8.21 -4.03
N SER A 36 17.32 -6.96 -4.12
CA SER A 36 18.71 -6.57 -3.82
C SER A 36 18.76 -5.13 -3.33
N LEU A 37 19.93 -4.65 -2.90
CA LEU A 37 20.10 -3.22 -2.63
C LEU A 37 19.79 -2.38 -3.89
N ARG A 38 20.27 -2.83 -5.06
CA ARG A 38 20.04 -2.16 -6.35
C ARG A 38 18.57 -2.11 -6.76
N SER A 39 17.73 -3.06 -6.33
CA SER A 39 16.28 -2.99 -6.60
C SER A 39 15.55 -1.94 -5.77
N ARG A 40 16.25 -1.29 -4.82
CA ARG A 40 15.76 -0.15 -4.03
C ARG A 40 16.30 1.19 -4.57
N GLU A 41 17.16 1.17 -5.58
CA GLU A 41 17.83 2.34 -6.15
C GLU A 41 17.09 2.87 -7.40
N GLY A 42 16.00 3.61 -7.18
CA GLY A 42 15.41 4.56 -8.16
C GLY A 42 14.96 4.02 -9.54
N GLU A 43 14.60 4.96 -10.43
CA GLU A 43 14.21 4.68 -11.81
C GLU A 43 15.39 4.06 -12.59
N GLY A 44 15.19 2.85 -13.15
CA GLY A 44 16.21 2.12 -13.92
C GLY A 44 16.85 0.93 -13.17
N ALA A 45 16.46 0.69 -11.92
CA ALA A 45 16.79 -0.55 -11.21
C ALA A 45 16.30 -1.81 -11.96
N PRO A 46 16.94 -2.98 -11.76
CA PRO A 46 16.42 -4.25 -12.26
C PRO A 46 14.95 -4.44 -11.81
N LEU A 47 14.10 -5.02 -12.68
CA LEU A 47 12.67 -5.35 -12.43
C LEU A 47 12.47 -6.46 -11.37
N ASN A 48 13.16 -6.33 -10.25
CA ASN A 48 13.09 -7.16 -9.08
C ASN A 48 12.27 -6.43 -8.02
N THR A 49 11.60 -7.16 -7.13
CA THR A 49 10.78 -6.53 -6.10
C THR A 49 11.64 -5.80 -5.05
N ASN A 50 10.99 -5.04 -4.18
CA ASN A 50 11.59 -4.41 -3.01
C ASN A 50 10.58 -4.36 -1.85
N PRO A 51 11.03 -4.19 -0.59
CA PRO A 51 10.12 -4.10 0.54
C PRO A 51 9.14 -2.93 0.46
N GLU A 52 9.55 -1.81 -0.13
CA GLU A 52 8.75 -0.57 -0.20
C GLU A 52 7.49 -0.75 -1.06
N GLU A 53 7.61 -1.33 -2.26
CA GLU A 53 6.45 -1.59 -3.12
C GLU A 53 5.49 -2.60 -2.49
N LEU A 54 5.98 -3.57 -1.72
CA LEU A 54 5.15 -4.56 -1.05
C LEU A 54 4.36 -3.94 0.12
N ILE A 55 4.97 -2.99 0.84
CA ILE A 55 4.28 -2.15 1.83
C ILE A 55 3.23 -1.28 1.13
N GLY A 56 3.59 -0.65 0.01
CA GLY A 56 2.68 0.15 -0.82
C GLY A 56 1.47 -0.66 -1.29
N ALA A 57 1.71 -1.85 -1.85
CA ALA A 57 0.66 -2.75 -2.31
C ALA A 57 -0.27 -3.19 -1.16
N GLY A 58 0.29 -3.54 -0.01
CA GLY A 58 -0.48 -3.88 1.19
C GLY A 58 -1.36 -2.72 1.67
N LEU A 59 -0.82 -1.51 1.71
CA LEU A 59 -1.56 -0.32 2.12
C LEU A 59 -2.64 0.06 1.11
N ALA A 60 -2.31 0.12 -0.19
CA ALA A 60 -3.24 0.45 -1.26
C ALA A 60 -4.43 -0.53 -1.28
N GLY A 61 -4.16 -1.84 -1.21
CA GLY A 61 -5.22 -2.85 -1.19
C GLY A 61 -6.12 -2.76 0.05
N CYS A 62 -5.53 -2.53 1.23
CA CYS A 62 -6.29 -2.36 2.46
C CYS A 62 -7.14 -1.07 2.45
N PHE A 63 -6.58 0.02 1.92
CA PHE A 63 -7.25 1.30 1.76
C PHE A 63 -8.42 1.20 0.77
N ALA A 64 -8.21 0.64 -0.42
CA ALA A 64 -9.25 0.42 -1.43
C ALA A 64 -10.42 -0.40 -0.86
N MET A 65 -10.13 -1.51 -0.19
CA MET A 65 -11.15 -2.36 0.44
C MET A 65 -11.91 -1.62 1.54
N SER A 66 -11.23 -0.78 2.32
CA SER A 66 -11.89 0.02 3.36
C SER A 66 -12.79 1.11 2.78
N VAL A 67 -12.40 1.73 1.66
CA VAL A 67 -13.24 2.69 0.93
C VAL A 67 -14.47 1.99 0.36
N ALA A 68 -14.30 0.87 -0.35
CA ALA A 68 -15.39 0.08 -0.91
C ALA A 68 -16.41 -0.33 0.17
N ASN A 69 -15.94 -0.89 1.29
CA ASN A 69 -16.80 -1.27 2.40
C ASN A 69 -17.56 -0.06 3.01
N GLN A 70 -16.93 1.11 3.11
CA GLN A 70 -17.60 2.31 3.64
C GLN A 70 -18.61 2.91 2.65
N LEU A 71 -18.34 2.82 1.35
CA LEU A 71 -19.30 3.18 0.32
C LEU A 71 -20.53 2.27 0.37
N GLU A 72 -20.34 0.95 0.48
CA GLU A 72 -21.43 -0.01 0.67
C GLU A 72 -22.26 0.29 1.92
N GLN A 73 -21.61 0.61 3.05
CA GLN A 73 -22.29 1.03 4.28
C GLN A 73 -23.08 2.35 4.12
N ALA A 74 -22.66 3.22 3.20
CA ALA A 74 -23.37 4.44 2.85
C ALA A 74 -24.50 4.24 1.81
N GLY A 75 -24.73 2.99 1.36
CA GLY A 75 -25.81 2.64 0.43
C GLY A 75 -25.40 2.57 -1.05
N HIS A 76 -24.10 2.67 -1.34
CA HIS A 76 -23.55 2.57 -2.70
C HIS A 76 -23.13 1.11 -2.96
N SER A 77 -23.91 0.36 -3.75
CA SER A 77 -23.69 -1.10 -3.92
C SER A 77 -22.87 -1.51 -5.14
N ASP A 78 -22.75 -0.64 -6.15
CA ASP A 78 -21.97 -0.89 -7.37
C ASP A 78 -20.70 -0.03 -7.34
N VAL A 79 -19.73 -0.49 -6.53
CA VAL A 79 -18.51 0.27 -6.22
C VAL A 79 -17.33 -0.21 -7.07
N GLU A 80 -16.62 0.73 -7.69
CA GLU A 80 -15.35 0.47 -8.35
C GLU A 80 -14.34 1.52 -7.89
N VAL A 81 -13.20 1.08 -7.35
CA VAL A 81 -12.13 1.98 -6.91
C VAL A 81 -10.75 1.43 -7.27
N ASP A 82 -9.89 2.33 -7.69
CA ASP A 82 -8.46 2.11 -7.98
C ASP A 82 -7.65 2.96 -7.01
N ALA A 83 -6.83 2.31 -6.19
CA ALA A 83 -5.98 2.98 -5.22
C ALA A 83 -4.50 2.69 -5.50
N ASN A 84 -3.68 3.73 -5.40
CA ASN A 84 -2.24 3.67 -5.60
C ASN A 84 -1.53 4.21 -4.35
N ALA A 85 -0.34 3.68 -4.07
CA ALA A 85 0.51 4.10 -2.96
C ALA A 85 1.95 4.30 -3.44
N VAL A 86 2.46 5.51 -3.27
CA VAL A 86 3.87 5.84 -3.54
C VAL A 86 4.61 5.89 -2.22
N VAL A 87 5.54 4.96 -2.01
CA VAL A 87 6.31 4.82 -0.76
C VAL A 87 7.66 5.53 -0.93
N ARG A 88 7.94 6.50 -0.06
CA ARG A 88 9.21 7.25 -0.06
C ARG A 88 10.16 6.73 1.00
N LEU A 89 11.28 6.16 0.55
CA LEU A 89 12.41 5.76 1.38
C LEU A 89 13.52 6.82 1.26
N GLU A 90 13.97 7.34 2.38
CA GLU A 90 15.01 8.39 2.44
C GLU A 90 16.11 8.01 3.42
N GLU A 91 17.33 8.42 3.11
CA GLU A 91 18.41 8.44 4.08
C GLU A 91 18.25 9.70 4.96
N THR A 92 18.30 9.49 6.27
CA THR A 92 18.23 10.55 7.29
C THR A 92 19.45 10.47 8.20
N ASP A 93 19.64 11.44 9.09
CA ASP A 93 20.72 11.40 10.10
C ASP A 93 20.64 10.15 11.00
N ALA A 94 19.47 9.52 11.09
CA ALA A 94 19.24 8.28 11.83
C ALA A 94 19.30 7.00 10.96
N GLY A 95 19.75 7.11 9.70
CA GLY A 95 19.76 6.05 8.69
C GLY A 95 18.54 6.07 7.77
N PHE A 96 18.33 4.99 7.01
CA PHE A 96 17.22 4.86 6.06
C PHE A 96 15.86 4.75 6.76
N ARG A 97 14.88 5.54 6.32
CA ARG A 97 13.51 5.57 6.86
C ARG A 97 12.48 5.65 5.74
N ILE A 98 11.36 4.97 5.91
CA ILE A 98 10.15 5.25 5.13
C ILE A 98 9.51 6.48 5.75
N THR A 99 9.67 7.64 5.10
CA THR A 99 9.27 8.94 5.66
C THR A 99 7.85 9.31 5.28
N GLU A 100 7.38 8.88 4.11
CA GLU A 100 6.04 9.16 3.62
C GLU A 100 5.49 8.01 2.76
N ILE A 101 4.17 7.81 2.83
CA ILE A 101 3.42 7.06 1.83
C ILE A 101 2.29 7.94 1.30
N ALA A 102 2.37 8.30 0.02
CA ALA A 102 1.37 9.09 -0.67
C ALA A 102 0.31 8.18 -1.31
N LEU A 103 -0.91 8.23 -0.81
CA LEU A 103 -2.06 7.52 -1.37
C LEU A 103 -2.81 8.39 -2.37
N SER A 104 -3.24 7.78 -3.46
CA SER A 104 -4.23 8.36 -4.37
C SER A 104 -5.33 7.35 -4.66
N ILE A 105 -6.55 7.83 -4.87
CA ILE A 105 -7.68 6.97 -5.22
C ILE A 105 -8.54 7.61 -6.30
N SER A 106 -9.00 6.78 -7.22
CA SER A 106 -10.05 7.12 -8.18
C SER A 106 -11.15 6.08 -8.18
N GLY A 107 -12.35 6.45 -8.56
CA GLY A 107 -13.48 5.52 -8.65
C GLY A 107 -14.76 6.12 -8.11
N GLY A 108 -15.72 5.28 -7.74
CA GLY A 108 -16.98 5.72 -7.18
C GLY A 108 -18.08 4.69 -7.28
N ALA A 109 -19.31 5.18 -7.31
CA ALA A 109 -20.52 4.40 -7.51
C ALA A 109 -21.61 5.28 -8.16
N PRO A 110 -22.63 4.69 -8.81
CA PRO A 110 -23.73 5.45 -9.38
C PRO A 110 -24.41 6.37 -8.35
N GLY A 111 -24.46 7.67 -8.66
CA GLY A 111 -25.08 8.67 -7.78
C GLY A 111 -24.22 9.16 -6.61
N LEU A 112 -22.97 8.68 -6.47
CA LEU A 112 -22.03 9.16 -5.47
C LEU A 112 -21.55 10.59 -5.79
N GLY A 113 -21.63 11.49 -4.81
CA GLY A 113 -21.09 12.84 -4.90
C GLY A 113 -19.60 12.91 -4.56
N ASP A 114 -18.89 13.84 -5.20
CA ASP A 114 -17.44 14.02 -5.05
C ASP A 114 -17.04 14.29 -3.57
N ASP A 115 -17.83 15.11 -2.85
CA ASP A 115 -17.60 15.44 -1.43
C ASP A 115 -17.78 14.23 -0.51
N GLU A 116 -18.78 13.39 -0.80
CA GLU A 116 -19.01 12.17 -0.02
C GLU A 116 -17.86 11.18 -0.24
N PHE A 117 -17.43 11.00 -1.49
CA PHE A 117 -16.30 10.14 -1.82
C PHE A 117 -15.02 10.60 -1.12
N ALA A 118 -14.72 11.91 -1.14
CA ALA A 118 -13.56 12.48 -0.46
C ALA A 118 -13.59 12.26 1.06
N ARG A 119 -14.76 12.46 1.69
CA ARG A 119 -14.94 12.22 3.13
C ARG A 119 -14.71 10.75 3.50
N ILE A 120 -15.27 9.82 2.72
CA ILE A 120 -15.12 8.38 2.93
C ILE A 120 -13.65 7.97 2.72
N ALA A 121 -12.99 8.49 1.69
CA ALA A 121 -11.58 8.24 1.44
C ALA A 121 -10.70 8.74 2.61
N ASP A 122 -10.90 9.95 3.14
CA ASP A 122 -10.08 10.41 4.28
C ASP A 122 -10.34 9.58 5.54
N GLN A 123 -11.58 9.15 5.78
CA GLN A 123 -11.90 8.26 6.89
C GLN A 123 -11.20 6.91 6.74
N ALA A 124 -11.32 6.26 5.58
CA ALA A 124 -10.67 4.98 5.28
C ALA A 124 -9.15 5.04 5.44
N LYS A 125 -8.51 6.14 5.01
CA LYS A 125 -7.06 6.36 5.17
C LYS A 125 -6.63 6.27 6.64
N ARG A 126 -7.47 6.72 7.57
CA ARG A 126 -7.16 6.77 9.01
C ARG A 126 -7.48 5.48 9.74
N THR A 127 -8.43 4.69 9.23
CA THR A 127 -8.98 3.55 9.96
C THR A 127 -8.65 2.19 9.37
N CYS A 128 -8.15 2.10 8.14
CA CYS A 128 -7.83 0.80 7.57
C CYS A 128 -6.71 0.11 8.40
N PRO A 129 -6.78 -1.22 8.62
CA PRO A 129 -5.82 -1.92 9.47
C PRO A 129 -4.34 -1.69 9.14
N VAL A 130 -4.00 -1.56 7.85
CA VAL A 130 -2.61 -1.33 7.44
C VAL A 130 -2.15 0.09 7.75
N SER A 131 -3.00 1.12 7.57
CA SER A 131 -2.68 2.48 8.03
C SER A 131 -2.41 2.54 9.52
N LEU A 132 -3.23 1.84 10.33
CA LEU A 132 -3.05 1.79 11.78
C LEU A 132 -1.73 1.09 12.17
N ALA A 133 -1.37 0.02 11.46
CA ALA A 133 -0.10 -0.67 11.68
C ALA A 133 1.12 0.18 11.27
N LEU A 134 0.96 1.06 10.27
CA LEU A 134 2.01 1.95 9.74
C LEU A 134 2.03 3.34 10.42
N ALA A 135 1.46 3.48 11.62
CA ALA A 135 1.38 4.75 12.34
C ALA A 135 2.75 5.41 12.67
N GLY A 136 3.87 4.70 12.50
CA GLY A 136 5.23 5.25 12.60
C GLY A 136 5.71 6.04 11.37
N THR A 137 4.92 6.09 10.30
CA THR A 137 5.21 6.78 9.03
C THR A 137 4.09 7.76 8.69
N THR A 138 4.42 8.85 7.99
CA THR A 138 3.42 9.81 7.51
C THR A 138 2.66 9.25 6.32
N ILE A 139 1.33 9.21 6.39
CA ILE A 139 0.46 8.78 5.28
C ILE A 139 -0.35 9.98 4.78
N THR A 140 -0.13 10.37 3.54
CA THR A 140 -0.82 11.49 2.88
C THR A 140 -1.84 10.97 1.86
N LEU A 141 -2.92 11.71 1.65
CA LEU A 141 -3.86 11.48 0.56
C LEU A 141 -3.64 12.62 -0.43
N THR A 142 -3.03 12.31 -1.57
CA THR A 142 -2.53 13.30 -2.52
C THR A 142 -3.53 13.58 -3.64
N GLN A 143 -4.38 12.60 -3.98
CA GLN A 143 -5.41 12.76 -4.99
C GLN A 143 -6.63 11.90 -4.67
N VAL A 144 -7.81 12.50 -4.81
CA VAL A 144 -9.10 11.81 -4.80
C VAL A 144 -9.86 12.22 -6.05
N LYS A 145 -10.28 11.25 -6.86
CA LYS A 145 -11.03 11.51 -8.09
C LYS A 145 -12.26 10.62 -8.19
N ALA A 146 -13.43 11.19 -7.96
CA ALA A 146 -14.68 10.52 -8.28
C ALA A 146 -14.82 10.36 -9.80
N VAL A 147 -15.17 9.17 -10.26
CA VAL A 147 -15.49 8.90 -11.68
C VAL A 147 -16.99 8.68 -11.77
N ARG A 148 -17.65 9.48 -12.62
CA ARG A 148 -19.11 9.44 -12.86
C ARG A 148 -19.45 8.52 -14.01
#